data_AF-A0A7Z9XNN0-F1
#
_entry.id   AF-A0A7Z9XNN0-F1
#
_cell.length_a   1.000
_cell.length_b   1.000
_cell.length_c   1.000
_cell.angle_alpha   90.00
_cell.angle_beta   90.00
_cell.angle_gamma   90.00
#
_symmetry.space_group_name_H-M   'P 1'
#
loop_
_entity.id
_entity.type
_entity.pdbx_description
1 polymer ?
#
loop_
_entity_poly.entity_id
_entity_poly.type
_entity_poly.pdbx_seq_one_letter_code
_entity_poly.pdbx_strand_id
1 'polypeptide(L)'
;MKRSNLLSNNHFAVLFLLLTSLWFTPALAGVNTAHPRIWLDSSTISRLQAAVAANTQEWQALKSWCDSHIGDNMRDYYQAVDWQRYMLNYALAYRATGNATYAQEAIIYLRALTYDAGGGYGSGVIGNGSGGTSSITHDSGYGARSYGMSLPVGRDWLDGAPGLTPDLIRDINTRMDEWITWVFTNDRAYATDDPTDNYYAGYFSMVYTAAIGLAGDPGYKPEWLSRAENMWFNGVRPLINGLFDGGEWQEGWNYGHWAAREYLLYPVALASGTDMNTHWNETNWHEDLVKSQLHSLYPSRDYVSDNGSEYINQNVAKLLKRLFIEFTKSRSHQSND
;
A
#
# COMPACT_ATOMS: atom_id res chain seq x y z
N MET A 1 -0.64 -92.83 -1.86
CA MET A 1 -0.15 -92.54 -3.24
C MET A 1 0.15 -91.03 -3.30
N LYS A 2 1.39 -90.67 -3.68
CA LYS A 2 1.91 -89.34 -4.09
C LYS A 2 1.08 -88.08 -3.73
N ARG A 3 1.49 -87.30 -2.71
CA ARG A 3 2.27 -86.03 -2.78
C ARG A 3 1.58 -84.84 -3.48
N SER A 4 1.17 -83.83 -2.69
CA SER A 4 1.47 -82.37 -2.81
C SER A 4 0.47 -81.58 -1.94
N ASN A 5 0.87 -81.14 -0.72
CA ASN A 5 1.53 -79.87 -0.36
C ASN A 5 0.59 -78.64 -0.38
N LEU A 6 0.19 -78.18 0.82
CA LEU A 6 0.59 -76.90 1.47
C LEU A 6 -0.25 -75.70 0.98
N LEU A 7 -1.30 -75.30 1.71
CA LEU A 7 -1.25 -74.25 2.75
C LEU A 7 -0.51 -72.98 2.31
N SER A 8 -1.27 -71.92 2.00
CA SER A 8 -0.98 -70.59 2.57
C SER A 8 -2.21 -69.70 2.54
N ASN A 9 -2.43 -69.06 3.68
CA ASN A 9 -3.54 -68.22 4.07
C ASN A 9 -3.63 -66.89 3.31
N ASN A 10 -4.86 -66.36 3.30
CA ASN A 10 -5.24 -64.95 3.45
C ASN A 10 -4.38 -63.89 2.76
N HIS A 11 -4.90 -63.29 1.69
CA HIS A 11 -4.80 -61.83 1.49
C HIS A 11 -6.04 -61.31 0.76
N PHE A 12 -6.93 -60.65 1.51
CA PHE A 12 -7.87 -59.67 1.00
C PHE A 12 -7.07 -58.51 0.42
N ALA A 13 -7.04 -58.35 -0.90
CA ALA A 13 -6.54 -57.15 -1.54
C ALA A 13 -7.69 -56.13 -1.58
N VAL A 14 -7.72 -55.24 -0.58
CA VAL A 14 -8.50 -54.00 -0.63
C VAL A 14 -7.81 -53.06 -1.62
N LEU A 15 -8.48 -52.75 -2.72
CA LEU A 15 -8.06 -51.76 -3.70
C LEU A 15 -8.14 -50.37 -3.06
N PHE A 16 -7.03 -49.85 -2.54
CA PHE A 16 -6.95 -48.45 -2.12
C PHE A 16 -6.72 -47.56 -3.35
N LEU A 17 -7.79 -46.92 -3.82
CA LEU A 17 -7.71 -45.77 -4.71
C LEU A 17 -7.08 -44.61 -3.92
N LEU A 18 -5.77 -44.43 -4.07
CA LEU A 18 -5.08 -43.19 -3.71
C LEU A 18 -5.49 -42.10 -4.73
N LEU A 19 -6.65 -41.49 -4.49
CA LEU A 19 -6.93 -40.14 -4.98
C LEU A 19 -5.97 -39.22 -4.23
N THR A 20 -4.80 -38.97 -4.80
CA THR A 20 -3.99 -37.82 -4.43
C THR A 20 -4.82 -36.58 -4.76
N SER A 21 -5.38 -35.96 -3.72
CA SER A 21 -5.81 -34.58 -3.75
C SER A 21 -4.60 -33.72 -4.07
N LEU A 22 -4.32 -33.55 -5.37
CA LEU A 22 -3.57 -32.41 -5.85
C LEU A 22 -4.40 -31.18 -5.47
N TRP A 23 -4.10 -30.64 -4.30
CA TRP A 23 -4.45 -29.28 -3.96
C TRP A 23 -3.86 -28.43 -5.08
N PHE A 24 -4.69 -27.97 -6.00
CA PHE A 24 -4.37 -26.82 -6.83
C PHE A 24 -4.18 -25.67 -5.84
N THR A 25 -2.94 -25.45 -5.39
CA THR A 25 -2.55 -24.11 -4.99
C THR A 25 -2.76 -23.28 -6.25
N PRO A 26 -3.67 -22.28 -6.26
CA PRO A 26 -3.71 -21.34 -7.36
C PRO A 26 -2.26 -20.83 -7.49
N ALA A 27 -1.66 -21.05 -8.67
CA ALA A 27 -0.34 -20.51 -8.91
C ALA A 27 -0.39 -19.02 -8.59
N LEU A 28 0.56 -18.52 -7.79
CA LEU A 28 0.78 -17.10 -7.56
C LEU A 28 1.28 -16.48 -8.87
N ALA A 29 0.44 -16.49 -9.90
CA ALA A 29 0.84 -16.28 -11.28
C ALA A 29 1.53 -14.93 -11.39
N GLY A 30 2.84 -14.97 -11.67
CA GLY A 30 3.65 -13.79 -11.88
C GLY A 30 4.17 -13.10 -10.61
N VAL A 31 3.77 -13.44 -9.38
CA VAL A 31 4.32 -12.78 -8.18
C VAL A 31 5.51 -13.55 -7.62
N ASN A 32 6.65 -12.86 -7.44
CA ASN A 32 7.85 -13.44 -6.84
C ASN A 32 7.56 -13.88 -5.40
N THR A 33 8.05 -15.05 -4.96
CA THR A 33 7.77 -15.56 -3.60
C THR A 33 8.81 -15.17 -2.55
N ALA A 34 9.96 -14.66 -2.98
CA ALA A 34 10.97 -14.14 -2.06
C ALA A 34 10.58 -12.78 -1.51
N HIS A 35 11.05 -12.45 -0.31
CA HIS A 35 10.91 -11.12 0.29
C HIS A 35 12.29 -10.53 0.61
N PRO A 36 12.43 -9.19 0.64
CA PRO A 36 11.42 -8.23 0.22
C PRO A 36 11.28 -8.23 -1.31
N ARG A 37 10.14 -7.77 -1.81
CA ARG A 37 9.83 -7.74 -3.25
C ARG A 37 9.09 -6.48 -3.70
N ILE A 38 8.41 -5.77 -2.80
CA ILE A 38 7.80 -4.48 -3.12
C ILE A 38 8.88 -3.41 -3.01
N TRP A 39 9.26 -2.83 -4.15
CA TRP A 39 10.23 -1.75 -4.35
C TRP A 39 11.68 -2.03 -3.92
N LEU A 40 11.92 -3.01 -3.03
CA LEU A 40 13.25 -3.42 -2.58
C LEU A 40 13.68 -4.72 -3.24
N ASP A 41 13.94 -4.68 -4.54
CA ASP A 41 14.62 -5.78 -5.22
C ASP A 41 16.09 -5.92 -4.76
N SER A 42 16.77 -6.98 -5.22
CA SER A 42 18.18 -7.22 -4.90
C SER A 42 19.10 -6.06 -5.30
N SER A 43 18.79 -5.39 -6.42
CA SER A 43 19.54 -4.23 -6.88
C SER A 43 19.39 -3.03 -5.93
N THR A 44 18.17 -2.79 -5.44
CA THR A 44 17.86 -1.70 -4.50
C THR A 44 18.48 -1.95 -3.14
N ILE A 45 18.42 -3.17 -2.62
CA ILE A 45 19.11 -3.53 -1.37
C ILE A 45 20.62 -3.31 -1.51
N SER A 46 21.22 -3.71 -2.64
CA SER A 46 22.65 -3.50 -2.89
C SER A 46 23.01 -2.01 -2.90
N ARG A 47 22.14 -1.14 -3.48
CA ARG A 47 22.33 0.31 -3.44
C ARG A 47 22.22 0.87 -2.02
N LEU A 48 21.30 0.39 -1.19
CA LEU A 48 21.18 0.78 0.21
C LEU A 48 22.45 0.40 1.00
N GLN A 49 22.95 -0.83 0.84
CA GLN A 49 24.17 -1.30 1.50
C GLN A 49 25.41 -0.51 1.03
N ALA A 50 25.49 -0.18 -0.26
CA ALA A 50 26.54 0.68 -0.79
C ALA A 50 26.46 2.10 -0.19
N ALA A 51 25.26 2.65 -0.01
CA ALA A 51 25.06 3.96 0.62
C ALA A 51 25.50 3.98 2.09
N VAL A 52 25.30 2.87 2.83
CA VAL A 52 25.84 2.65 4.18
C VAL A 52 27.37 2.61 4.15
N ALA A 53 27.96 1.78 3.29
CA ALA A 53 29.41 1.61 3.22
C ALA A 53 30.14 2.90 2.80
N ALA A 54 29.56 3.66 1.87
CA ALA A 54 30.07 4.96 1.44
C ALA A 54 29.75 6.10 2.42
N ASN A 55 28.95 5.84 3.46
CA ASN A 55 28.48 6.82 4.42
C ASN A 55 27.91 8.09 3.75
N THR A 56 27.04 7.90 2.77
CA THR A 56 26.39 8.98 2.01
C THR A 56 25.58 9.92 2.91
N GLN A 57 25.31 11.14 2.45
CA GLN A 57 24.54 12.12 3.23
C GLN A 57 23.11 11.62 3.51
N GLU A 58 22.51 10.94 2.55
CA GLU A 58 21.17 10.34 2.65
C GLU A 58 21.16 9.25 3.72
N TRP A 59 22.17 8.39 3.74
CA TRP A 59 22.33 7.39 4.80
C TRP A 59 22.52 8.05 6.17
N GLN A 60 23.37 9.06 6.28
CA GLN A 60 23.58 9.78 7.54
C GLN A 60 22.29 10.40 8.07
N ALA A 61 21.45 10.97 7.20
CA ALA A 61 20.17 11.52 7.57
C ALA A 61 19.21 10.45 8.11
N LEU A 62 19.05 9.34 7.40
CA LEU A 62 18.22 8.21 7.84
C LEU A 62 18.74 7.62 9.16
N LYS A 63 20.04 7.34 9.23
CA LYS A 63 20.68 6.78 10.42
C LYS A 63 20.53 7.70 11.63
N SER A 64 20.79 8.99 11.46
CA SER A 64 20.66 9.98 12.53
C SER A 64 19.23 10.04 13.05
N TRP A 65 18.23 9.98 12.16
CA TRP A 65 16.84 9.97 12.56
C TRP A 65 16.47 8.69 13.29
N CYS A 66 16.85 7.51 12.78
CA CYS A 66 16.57 6.24 13.45
C CYS A 66 17.25 6.18 14.82
N ASP A 67 18.54 6.51 14.91
CA ASP A 67 19.30 6.42 16.15
C ASP A 67 18.79 7.35 17.24
N SER A 68 18.28 8.54 16.87
CA SER A 68 17.77 9.51 17.84
C SER A 68 16.41 9.13 18.43
N HIS A 69 15.70 8.16 17.85
CA HIS A 69 14.35 7.77 18.26
C HIS A 69 14.23 6.29 18.69
N ILE A 70 15.34 5.56 18.83
CA ILE A 70 15.30 4.19 19.36
C ILE A 70 14.72 4.23 20.79
N GLY A 71 13.72 3.39 21.05
CA GLY A 71 13.02 3.30 22.33
C GLY A 71 11.97 4.39 22.57
N ASP A 72 11.79 5.34 21.64
CA ASP A 72 10.75 6.35 21.78
C ASP A 72 9.36 5.77 21.50
N ASN A 73 8.38 6.14 22.34
CA ASN A 73 6.97 5.86 22.09
C ASN A 73 6.34 7.01 21.27
N MET A 74 6.69 7.08 19.98
CA MET A 74 6.23 8.16 19.11
C MET A 74 4.74 8.04 18.79
N ARG A 75 4.04 9.16 18.94
CA ARG A 75 2.60 9.26 18.64
C ARG A 75 2.35 9.35 17.15
N ASP A 76 1.13 8.97 16.78
CA ASP A 76 0.55 9.33 15.49
C ASP A 76 -0.38 10.53 15.62
N TYR A 77 -0.19 11.50 14.74
CA TYR A 77 -0.96 12.73 14.76
C TYR A 77 -2.06 12.76 13.72
N TYR A 78 -1.94 11.96 12.66
CA TYR A 78 -2.88 11.99 11.56
C TYR A 78 -2.94 10.64 10.85
N GLN A 79 -3.96 9.85 11.19
CA GLN A 79 -4.39 8.65 10.45
C GLN A 79 -3.22 7.73 10.06
N ALA A 80 -2.34 7.45 11.00
CA ALA A 80 -1.18 6.58 10.88
C ALA A 80 -0.08 7.03 9.88
N VAL A 81 -0.12 8.27 9.38
CA VAL A 81 0.95 8.80 8.51
C VAL A 81 2.29 8.83 9.23
N ASP A 82 2.29 9.18 10.51
CA ASP A 82 3.52 9.24 11.29
C ASP A 82 4.06 7.82 11.55
N TRP A 83 3.19 6.90 11.99
CA TRP A 83 3.57 5.50 12.21
C TRP A 83 4.02 4.81 10.92
N GLN A 84 3.41 5.11 9.78
CA GLN A 84 3.89 4.67 8.47
C GLN A 84 5.32 5.14 8.22
N ARG A 85 5.60 6.44 8.38
CA ARG A 85 6.95 7.00 8.21
C ARG A 85 7.96 6.32 9.14
N TYR A 86 7.60 6.15 10.41
CA TYR A 86 8.50 5.54 11.40
C TYR A 86 8.82 4.09 11.05
N MET A 87 7.79 3.31 10.73
CA MET A 87 7.93 1.92 10.29
C MET A 87 8.84 1.83 9.06
N LEU A 88 8.60 2.64 8.03
CA LEU A 88 9.37 2.62 6.78
C LEU A 88 10.84 3.03 7.00
N ASN A 89 11.11 4.06 7.81
CA ASN A 89 12.47 4.50 8.13
C ASN A 89 13.27 3.37 8.80
N TYR A 90 12.70 2.77 9.86
CA TYR A 90 13.36 1.68 10.57
C TYR A 90 13.49 0.41 9.70
N ALA A 91 12.49 0.08 8.89
CA ALA A 91 12.56 -1.06 7.98
C ALA A 91 13.65 -0.86 6.90
N LEU A 92 13.79 0.35 6.35
CA LEU A 92 14.87 0.67 5.42
C LEU A 92 16.25 0.58 6.09
N ALA A 93 16.40 1.13 7.29
CA ALA A 93 17.65 1.04 8.05
C ALA A 93 18.01 -0.41 8.38
N TYR A 94 17.01 -1.25 8.70
CA TYR A 94 17.20 -2.70 8.84
C TYR A 94 17.65 -3.35 7.54
N ARG A 95 16.98 -3.11 6.42
CA ARG A 95 17.38 -3.70 5.11
C ARG A 95 18.77 -3.24 4.65
N ALA A 96 19.15 -2.01 4.96
CA ALA A 96 20.45 -1.46 4.61
C ALA A 96 21.61 -2.06 5.44
N THR A 97 21.35 -2.47 6.69
CA THR A 97 22.42 -2.81 7.65
C THR A 97 22.37 -4.24 8.20
N GLY A 98 21.21 -4.90 8.16
CA GLY A 98 20.93 -6.13 8.90
C GLY A 98 20.81 -5.95 10.41
N ASN A 99 20.82 -4.71 10.93
CA ASN A 99 20.80 -4.46 12.37
C ASN A 99 19.42 -4.77 12.98
N ALA A 100 19.40 -5.76 13.88
CA ALA A 100 18.19 -6.21 14.56
C ALA A 100 17.49 -5.12 15.39
N THR A 101 18.21 -4.12 15.90
CA THR A 101 17.60 -3.02 16.66
C THR A 101 16.64 -2.21 15.80
N TYR A 102 17.01 -1.87 14.56
CA TYR A 102 16.09 -1.18 13.64
C TYR A 102 14.89 -2.05 13.28
N ALA A 103 15.11 -3.35 13.08
CA ALA A 103 14.01 -4.29 12.85
C ALA A 103 13.02 -4.32 14.03
N GLN A 104 13.52 -4.37 15.27
CA GLN A 104 12.68 -4.36 16.47
C GLN A 104 11.83 -3.09 16.58
N GLU A 105 12.41 -1.92 16.31
CA GLU A 105 11.68 -0.65 16.26
C GLU A 105 10.61 -0.65 15.16
N ALA A 106 10.94 -1.12 13.96
CA ALA A 106 9.96 -1.21 12.87
C ALA A 106 8.78 -2.12 13.23
N ILE A 107 9.03 -3.23 13.95
CA ILE A 107 7.98 -4.14 14.41
C ILE A 107 7.03 -3.49 15.42
N ILE A 108 7.50 -2.57 16.26
CA ILE A 108 6.63 -1.81 17.18
C ILE A 108 5.59 -1.02 16.38
N TYR A 109 6.02 -0.29 15.36
CA TYR A 109 5.12 0.51 14.54
C TYR A 109 4.25 -0.35 13.61
N LEU A 110 4.75 -1.48 13.10
CA LEU A 110 3.92 -2.44 12.35
C LEU A 110 2.80 -3.01 13.23
N ARG A 111 3.08 -3.31 14.51
CA ARG A 111 2.04 -3.73 15.46
C ARG A 111 1.05 -2.62 15.74
N ALA A 112 1.50 -1.38 15.91
CA ALA A 112 0.62 -0.23 16.09
C ALA A 112 -0.32 -0.06 14.88
N LEU A 113 0.23 -0.16 13.65
CA LEU A 113 -0.56 -0.13 12.42
C LEU A 113 -1.59 -1.28 12.34
N THR A 114 -1.31 -2.43 12.97
CA THR A 114 -2.17 -3.63 12.92
C THR A 114 -3.28 -3.63 13.98
N TYR A 115 -2.97 -3.14 15.19
CA TYR A 115 -3.82 -3.31 16.37
C TYR A 115 -4.36 -1.99 16.93
N ASP A 116 -3.72 -0.86 16.65
CA ASP A 116 -4.07 0.43 17.21
C ASP A 116 -4.75 1.33 16.18
N ALA A 117 -5.53 2.29 16.68
CA ALA A 117 -6.02 3.39 15.88
C ALA A 117 -5.10 4.59 16.05
N GLY A 118 -4.72 5.18 14.91
CA GLY A 118 -4.00 6.41 14.77
C GLY A 118 -4.90 7.55 15.17
N GLY A 119 -4.29 8.69 15.43
CA GLY A 119 -5.01 9.85 15.91
C GLY A 119 -5.78 10.53 14.78
N GLY A 120 -6.99 10.98 15.08
CA GLY A 120 -7.42 12.29 14.59
C GLY A 120 -6.83 13.35 15.52
N TYR A 121 -6.11 14.33 14.98
CA TYR A 121 -5.59 15.49 15.72
C TYR A 121 -4.71 15.14 16.94
N GLY A 122 -3.69 14.28 16.80
CA GLY A 122 -2.65 14.11 17.83
C GLY A 122 -2.90 13.08 18.94
N SER A 123 -3.85 12.18 18.75
CA SER A 123 -4.32 11.23 19.77
C SER A 123 -3.87 9.78 19.59
N GLY A 124 -3.11 9.45 18.54
CA GLY A 124 -2.65 8.09 18.27
C GLY A 124 -1.61 7.65 19.30
N VAL A 125 -1.92 6.60 20.06
CA VAL A 125 -1.05 6.05 21.11
C VAL A 125 -0.88 4.55 20.88
N ILE A 126 0.37 4.10 20.91
CA ILE A 126 0.71 2.67 20.80
C ILE A 126 0.12 1.91 21.99
N GLY A 127 -0.55 0.79 21.70
CA GLY A 127 -1.20 -0.08 22.67
C GLY A 127 -2.61 0.37 23.08
N ASN A 128 -3.26 1.27 22.33
CA ASN A 128 -4.63 1.67 22.60
C ASN A 128 -5.68 0.61 22.21
N GLY A 129 -5.30 -0.39 21.41
CA GLY A 129 -6.16 -1.50 20.98
C GLY A 129 -7.42 -1.06 20.24
N SER A 130 -7.47 0.19 19.79
CA SER A 130 -8.66 0.82 19.20
C SER A 130 -8.69 0.68 17.69
N GLY A 131 -7.74 -0.05 17.11
CA GLY A 131 -7.64 -0.29 15.68
C GLY A 131 -8.66 -1.30 15.16
N GLY A 132 -8.40 -1.82 13.97
CA GLY A 132 -9.30 -2.73 13.26
C GLY A 132 -10.13 -2.01 12.21
N THR A 133 -11.39 -2.40 12.00
CA THR A 133 -12.27 -1.68 11.05
C THR A 133 -12.29 -0.17 11.33
N SER A 134 -12.24 0.28 12.59
CA SER A 134 -12.17 1.71 12.95
C SER A 134 -11.02 2.48 12.28
N SER A 135 -9.87 1.83 12.05
CA SER A 135 -8.68 2.43 11.43
C SER A 135 -9.00 3.00 10.05
N ILE A 136 -9.92 2.39 9.31
CA ILE A 136 -10.34 2.86 7.99
C ILE A 136 -11.72 3.54 7.98
N THR A 137 -12.61 3.25 8.92
CA THR A 137 -14.01 3.73 8.83
C THR A 137 -14.27 5.11 9.40
N HIS A 138 -13.42 5.61 10.30
CA HIS A 138 -13.66 6.86 11.03
C HIS A 138 -13.71 8.10 10.13
N ASP A 139 -13.01 8.07 9.01
CA ASP A 139 -13.01 9.10 7.97
C ASP A 139 -13.35 8.46 6.62
N SER A 140 -14.46 7.73 6.57
CA SER A 140 -15.05 7.20 5.33
C SER A 140 -14.09 6.45 4.39
N GLY A 141 -13.04 5.81 4.93
CA GLY A 141 -12.03 5.06 4.18
C GLY A 141 -10.67 5.76 4.05
N TYR A 142 -10.52 7.04 4.42
CA TYR A 142 -9.28 7.80 4.20
C TYR A 142 -8.04 7.10 4.79
N GLY A 143 -8.19 6.48 5.96
CA GLY A 143 -7.12 5.76 6.63
C GLY A 143 -6.45 4.68 5.77
N ALA A 144 -7.13 4.15 4.74
CA ALA A 144 -6.56 3.18 3.80
C ALA A 144 -5.28 3.69 3.12
N ARG A 145 -5.13 5.01 2.92
CA ARG A 145 -3.95 5.65 2.31
C ARG A 145 -2.65 5.39 3.08
N SER A 146 -2.75 5.39 4.42
CA SER A 146 -1.61 5.13 5.29
C SER A 146 -1.58 3.67 5.71
N TYR A 147 -2.67 3.20 6.33
CA TYR A 147 -2.77 1.86 6.90
C TYR A 147 -2.65 0.76 5.85
N GLY A 148 -3.46 0.88 4.80
CA GLY A 148 -3.62 -0.15 3.79
C GLY A 148 -2.34 -0.42 3.01
N MET A 149 -1.54 0.62 2.75
CA MET A 149 -0.22 0.48 2.14
C MET A 149 0.84 -0.01 3.13
N SER A 150 0.76 0.45 4.38
CA SER A 150 1.83 0.19 5.35
C SER A 150 1.88 -1.26 5.84
N LEU A 151 0.75 -1.95 6.00
CA LEU A 151 0.79 -3.33 6.49
C LEU A 151 1.47 -4.30 5.51
N PRO A 152 1.10 -4.33 4.22
CA PRO A 152 1.77 -5.24 3.28
C PRO A 152 3.24 -4.87 3.05
N VAL A 153 3.57 -3.58 2.98
CA VAL A 153 4.96 -3.12 2.82
C VAL A 153 5.78 -3.45 4.07
N GLY A 154 5.25 -3.23 5.27
CA GLY A 154 5.93 -3.58 6.51
C GLY A 154 6.18 -5.09 6.64
N ARG A 155 5.18 -5.92 6.31
CA ARG A 155 5.37 -7.38 6.23
C ARG A 155 6.47 -7.76 5.25
N ASP A 156 6.50 -7.16 4.06
CA ASP A 156 7.45 -7.48 3.01
C ASP A 156 8.89 -7.04 3.39
N TRP A 157 9.03 -5.81 3.89
CA TRP A 157 10.32 -5.22 4.23
C TRP A 157 10.90 -5.74 5.54
N LEU A 158 10.10 -6.33 6.42
CA LEU A 158 10.55 -6.92 7.68
C LEU A 158 10.62 -8.45 7.61
N ASP A 159 10.56 -9.05 6.43
CA ASP A 159 10.76 -10.49 6.29
C ASP A 159 12.12 -10.91 6.86
N GLY A 160 12.10 -11.92 7.74
CA GLY A 160 13.26 -12.39 8.51
C GLY A 160 13.58 -11.56 9.77
N ALA A 161 12.88 -10.46 10.03
CA ALA A 161 13.12 -9.64 11.20
C ALA A 161 12.70 -10.34 12.51
N PRO A 162 13.48 -10.20 13.60
CA PRO A 162 13.04 -10.63 14.92
C PRO A 162 11.74 -9.94 15.32
N GLY A 163 10.70 -10.73 15.62
CA GLY A 163 9.39 -10.21 16.05
C GLY A 163 8.31 -10.17 14.96
N LEU A 164 8.65 -10.41 13.69
CA LEU A 164 7.66 -10.71 12.65
C LEU A 164 7.19 -12.16 12.82
N THR A 165 6.22 -12.38 13.70
CA THR A 165 5.72 -13.73 14.01
C THR A 165 4.72 -14.22 12.97
N PRO A 166 4.54 -15.55 12.81
CA PRO A 166 3.49 -16.10 11.96
C PRO A 166 2.07 -15.61 12.31
N ASP A 167 1.81 -15.33 13.60
CA ASP A 167 0.52 -14.78 14.02
C ASP A 167 0.38 -13.31 13.59
N LEU A 168 1.43 -12.49 13.68
CA LEU A 168 1.39 -11.12 13.18
C LEU A 168 1.16 -11.07 11.65
N ILE A 169 1.78 -11.99 10.89
CA ILE A 169 1.54 -12.11 9.44
C ILE A 169 0.07 -12.46 9.14
N ARG A 170 -0.52 -13.37 9.94
CA ARG A 170 -1.94 -13.75 9.81
C ARG A 170 -2.86 -12.60 10.17
N ASP A 171 -2.53 -11.84 11.22
CA ASP A 171 -3.31 -10.68 11.65
C ASP A 171 -3.26 -9.56 10.59
N ILE A 172 -2.10 -9.34 9.97
CA ILE A 172 -1.96 -8.42 8.83
C ILE A 172 -2.87 -8.85 7.67
N ASN A 173 -2.84 -10.13 7.27
CA ASN A 173 -3.72 -10.64 6.20
C ASN A 173 -5.21 -10.52 6.55
N THR A 174 -5.57 -10.84 7.79
CA THR A 174 -6.94 -10.70 8.31
C THR A 174 -7.40 -9.26 8.22
N ARG A 175 -6.53 -8.32 8.60
CA ARG A 175 -6.81 -6.89 8.58
C ARG A 175 -6.96 -6.35 7.16
N MET A 176 -6.09 -6.77 6.24
CA MET A 176 -6.20 -6.42 4.83
C MET A 176 -7.49 -6.94 4.20
N ASP A 177 -7.91 -8.17 4.52
CA ASP A 177 -9.19 -8.72 4.06
C ASP A 177 -10.37 -7.91 4.59
N GLU A 178 -10.40 -7.64 5.90
CA GLU A 178 -11.42 -6.82 6.56
C GLU A 178 -11.53 -5.44 5.90
N TRP A 179 -10.40 -4.79 5.66
CA TRP A 179 -10.35 -3.43 5.12
C TRP A 179 -10.73 -3.35 3.64
N ILE A 180 -10.16 -4.20 2.79
CA ILE A 180 -10.51 -4.27 1.38
C ILE A 180 -11.99 -4.65 1.24
N THR A 181 -12.49 -5.59 2.04
CA THR A 181 -13.92 -5.94 2.01
C THR A 181 -14.78 -4.75 2.39
N TRP A 182 -14.47 -4.03 3.47
CA TRP A 182 -15.25 -2.86 3.89
C TRP A 182 -15.29 -1.78 2.82
N VAL A 183 -14.12 -1.35 2.29
CA VAL A 183 -14.03 -0.27 1.30
C VAL A 183 -14.91 -0.54 0.09
N PHE A 184 -14.95 -1.78 -0.40
CA PHE A 184 -15.61 -2.08 -1.67
C PHE A 184 -16.98 -2.75 -1.53
N THR A 185 -17.53 -2.85 -0.32
CA THR A 185 -18.89 -3.37 -0.10
C THR A 185 -19.77 -2.44 0.75
N ASN A 186 -19.17 -1.47 1.43
CA ASN A 186 -19.89 -0.55 2.31
C ASN A 186 -20.23 0.75 1.57
N ASP A 187 -21.47 1.21 1.72
CA ASP A 187 -21.98 2.45 1.12
C ASP A 187 -21.44 3.73 1.79
N ARG A 188 -20.77 3.61 2.94
CA ARG A 188 -20.13 4.73 3.64
C ARG A 188 -18.68 4.98 3.21
N ALA A 189 -18.10 4.09 2.42
CA ALA A 189 -16.77 4.30 1.87
C ALA A 189 -16.86 5.37 0.76
N TYR A 190 -16.10 6.45 0.94
CA TYR A 190 -16.13 7.59 0.05
C TYR A 190 -15.25 7.34 -1.19
N ALA A 191 -15.72 7.81 -2.36
CA ALA A 191 -15.01 7.81 -3.64
C ALA A 191 -14.40 6.45 -4.06
N THR A 192 -15.12 5.35 -3.84
CA THR A 192 -14.65 3.99 -4.16
C THR A 192 -14.58 3.70 -5.67
N ASP A 193 -15.30 4.48 -6.47
CA ASP A 193 -15.39 4.39 -7.93
C ASP A 193 -14.95 5.67 -8.66
N ASP A 194 -14.38 6.64 -7.95
CA ASP A 194 -13.88 7.90 -8.51
C ASP A 194 -12.35 7.93 -8.56
N PRO A 195 -11.71 7.54 -9.68
CA PRO A 195 -10.25 7.54 -9.80
C PRO A 195 -9.65 8.96 -9.76
N THR A 196 -10.46 10.01 -9.83
CA THR A 196 -9.97 11.39 -9.72
C THR A 196 -9.65 11.80 -8.27
N ASP A 197 -10.11 11.02 -7.29
CA ASP A 197 -10.10 11.35 -5.86
C ASP A 197 -8.94 10.66 -5.11
N ASN A 198 -8.36 11.35 -4.12
CA ASN A 198 -7.24 10.82 -3.34
C ASN A 198 -7.61 9.59 -2.49
N TYR A 199 -8.88 9.37 -2.13
CA TYR A 199 -9.32 8.16 -1.42
C TYR A 199 -9.16 6.94 -2.34
N TYR A 200 -9.56 7.08 -3.61
CA TYR A 200 -9.39 6.02 -4.61
C TYR A 200 -7.92 5.67 -4.81
N ALA A 201 -7.03 6.66 -4.90
CA ALA A 201 -5.59 6.45 -4.96
C ALA A 201 -5.06 5.66 -3.75
N GLY A 202 -5.58 5.99 -2.57
CA GLY A 202 -5.39 5.22 -1.34
C GLY A 202 -5.80 3.77 -1.45
N TYR A 203 -7.04 3.52 -1.87
CA TYR A 203 -7.57 2.17 -2.01
C TYR A 203 -6.80 1.36 -3.05
N PHE A 204 -6.40 2.01 -4.15
CA PHE A 204 -5.56 1.38 -5.15
C PHE A 204 -4.23 0.94 -4.56
N SER A 205 -3.57 1.80 -3.77
CA SER A 205 -2.32 1.48 -3.08
C SER A 205 -2.46 0.38 -2.05
N MET A 206 -3.55 0.38 -1.29
CA MET A 206 -3.89 -0.69 -0.36
C MET A 206 -4.03 -2.03 -1.10
N VAL A 207 -4.77 -2.05 -2.22
CA VAL A 207 -5.05 -3.28 -2.95
C VAL A 207 -3.80 -3.84 -3.61
N TYR A 208 -3.03 -3.03 -4.35
CA TYR A 208 -1.86 -3.58 -5.04
C TYR A 208 -0.74 -4.00 -4.09
N THR A 209 -0.53 -3.27 -2.99
CA THR A 209 0.50 -3.69 -2.02
C THR A 209 0.08 -4.96 -1.30
N ALA A 210 -1.20 -5.14 -0.96
CA ALA A 210 -1.70 -6.41 -0.44
C ALA A 210 -1.54 -7.55 -1.45
N ALA A 211 -1.88 -7.31 -2.72
CA ALA A 211 -1.80 -8.28 -3.80
C ALA A 211 -0.37 -8.82 -4.01
N ILE A 212 0.65 -7.96 -3.92
CA ILE A 212 2.05 -8.32 -4.20
C ILE A 212 2.77 -8.74 -2.91
N GLY A 213 2.60 -7.97 -1.83
CA GLY A 213 3.40 -8.07 -0.61
C GLY A 213 2.95 -9.20 0.31
N LEU A 214 1.68 -9.60 0.23
CA LEU A 214 1.13 -10.72 1.01
C LEU A 214 1.00 -12.00 0.19
N ALA A 215 1.37 -11.99 -1.10
CA ALA A 215 1.25 -13.15 -1.97
C ALA A 215 2.03 -14.36 -1.41
N GLY A 216 1.29 -15.44 -1.13
CA GLY A 216 1.80 -16.68 -0.54
C GLY A 216 1.62 -16.79 0.98
N ASP A 217 1.21 -15.71 1.65
CA ASP A 217 0.95 -15.75 3.09
C ASP A 217 -0.36 -16.48 3.45
N PRO A 218 -0.47 -17.02 4.67
CA PRO A 218 -1.74 -17.50 5.20
C PRO A 218 -2.81 -16.40 5.21
N GLY A 219 -3.92 -16.65 4.51
CA GLY A 219 -5.03 -15.70 4.39
C GLY A 219 -4.98 -14.79 3.15
N TYR A 220 -3.91 -14.87 2.36
CA TYR A 220 -3.82 -14.17 1.08
C TYR A 220 -4.98 -14.50 0.15
N LYS A 221 -5.46 -13.50 -0.59
CA LYS A 221 -6.48 -13.66 -1.62
C LYS A 221 -5.94 -13.27 -3.00
N PRO A 222 -5.88 -14.21 -3.97
CA PRO A 222 -5.42 -13.91 -5.33
C PRO A 222 -6.30 -12.87 -6.05
N GLU A 223 -7.56 -12.72 -5.63
CA GLU A 223 -8.50 -11.73 -6.19
C GLU A 223 -8.04 -10.28 -5.97
N TRP A 224 -7.17 -10.00 -5.00
CA TRP A 224 -6.60 -8.66 -4.80
C TRP A 224 -5.78 -8.21 -6.00
N LEU A 225 -5.03 -9.12 -6.64
CA LEU A 225 -4.26 -8.79 -7.85
C LEU A 225 -5.18 -8.46 -9.02
N SER A 226 -6.20 -9.30 -9.24
CA SER A 226 -7.23 -9.04 -10.26
C SER A 226 -7.95 -7.71 -10.04
N ARG A 227 -8.14 -7.30 -8.79
CA ARG A 227 -8.73 -6.00 -8.45
C ARG A 227 -7.77 -4.84 -8.75
N ALA A 228 -6.49 -4.96 -8.38
CA ALA A 228 -5.49 -3.94 -8.73
C ALA A 228 -5.44 -3.72 -10.26
N GLU A 229 -5.35 -4.81 -11.04
CA GLU A 229 -5.39 -4.74 -12.51
C GLU A 229 -6.68 -4.08 -13.02
N ASN A 230 -7.83 -4.41 -12.43
CA ASN A 230 -9.11 -3.81 -12.80
C ASN A 230 -9.16 -2.30 -12.52
N MET A 231 -8.68 -1.87 -11.35
CA MET A 231 -8.58 -0.45 -10.98
C MET A 231 -7.60 0.30 -11.89
N TRP A 232 -6.47 -0.32 -12.24
CA TRP A 232 -5.53 0.24 -13.20
C TRP A 232 -6.17 0.44 -14.58
N PHE A 233 -6.72 -0.63 -15.17
CA PHE A 233 -7.21 -0.58 -16.54
C PHE A 233 -8.47 0.25 -16.74
N ASN A 234 -9.37 0.28 -15.75
CA ASN A 234 -10.67 0.95 -15.87
C ASN A 234 -10.72 2.31 -15.17
N GLY A 235 -9.81 2.59 -14.24
CA GLY A 235 -9.77 3.84 -13.48
C GLY A 235 -8.50 4.64 -13.77
N VAL A 236 -7.36 4.17 -13.25
CA VAL A 236 -6.11 4.94 -13.21
C VAL A 236 -5.57 5.23 -14.61
N ARG A 237 -5.42 4.21 -15.47
CA ARG A 237 -4.82 4.37 -16.79
C ARG A 237 -5.63 5.30 -17.71
N PRO A 238 -6.96 5.17 -17.85
CA PRO A 238 -7.75 6.13 -18.62
C PRO A 238 -7.65 7.56 -18.07
N LEU A 239 -7.56 7.72 -16.75
CA LEU A 239 -7.44 9.01 -16.11
C LEU A 239 -6.12 9.72 -16.45
N ILE A 240 -4.98 9.04 -16.21
CA ILE A 240 -3.64 9.63 -16.38
C ILE A 240 -3.25 9.87 -17.85
N ASN A 241 -3.87 9.13 -18.78
CA ASN A 241 -3.70 9.33 -20.22
C ASN A 241 -4.80 10.20 -20.85
N GLY A 242 -5.69 10.76 -20.03
CA GLY A 242 -6.84 11.53 -20.47
C GLY A 242 -6.96 12.81 -19.68
N LEU A 243 -7.78 12.81 -18.62
CA LEU A 243 -8.07 14.02 -17.84
C LEU A 243 -6.82 14.61 -17.17
N PHE A 244 -5.89 13.77 -16.71
CA PHE A 244 -4.65 14.20 -16.04
C PHE A 244 -3.44 14.21 -16.98
N ASP A 245 -3.67 14.06 -18.30
CA ASP A 245 -2.60 14.28 -19.28
C ASP A 245 -1.95 15.65 -19.06
N GLY A 246 -0.62 15.72 -19.20
CA GLY A 246 0.15 16.91 -18.85
C GLY A 246 0.53 17.07 -17.36
N GLY A 247 0.13 16.14 -16.47
CA GLY A 247 0.73 16.01 -15.13
C GLY A 247 0.10 16.87 -14.02
N GLU A 248 -1.09 17.43 -14.22
CA GLU A 248 -1.83 18.13 -13.16
C GLU A 248 -2.67 17.13 -12.34
N TRP A 249 -2.90 17.44 -11.06
CA TRP A 249 -3.86 16.74 -10.20
C TRP A 249 -4.99 17.68 -9.83
N GLN A 250 -6.24 17.26 -10.01
CA GLN A 250 -7.39 18.17 -9.82
C GLN A 250 -7.58 18.67 -8.39
N GLU A 251 -7.13 17.94 -7.37
CA GLU A 251 -7.23 18.35 -5.95
C GLU A 251 -6.04 19.22 -5.51
N GLY A 252 -5.21 19.60 -6.47
CA GLY A 252 -4.06 20.46 -6.23
C GLY A 252 -2.90 19.73 -5.59
N TRP A 253 -1.87 20.51 -5.27
CA TRP A 253 -0.63 20.00 -4.72
C TRP A 253 -0.77 19.43 -3.32
N ASN A 254 -1.71 19.93 -2.50
CA ASN A 254 -1.88 19.43 -1.13
C ASN A 254 -2.22 17.94 -1.07
N TYR A 255 -2.99 17.42 -2.03
CA TYR A 255 -3.35 16.00 -2.10
C TYR A 255 -2.70 15.25 -3.26
N GLY A 256 -2.44 15.95 -4.36
CA GLY A 256 -2.02 15.36 -5.62
C GLY A 256 -0.65 14.70 -5.59
N HIS A 257 0.32 15.18 -4.81
CA HIS A 257 1.62 14.51 -4.71
C HIS A 257 1.51 13.11 -4.14
N TRP A 258 0.68 12.95 -3.12
CA TRP A 258 0.49 11.66 -2.51
C TRP A 258 -0.33 10.76 -3.44
N ALA A 259 -1.43 11.25 -4.00
CA ALA A 259 -2.24 10.43 -4.92
C ALA A 259 -1.47 10.02 -6.19
N ALA A 260 -0.68 10.93 -6.78
CA ALA A 260 0.18 10.62 -7.92
C ALA A 260 1.26 9.58 -7.56
N ARG A 261 1.85 9.68 -6.36
CA ARG A 261 2.76 8.66 -5.83
C ARG A 261 2.06 7.30 -5.75
N GLU A 262 0.83 7.24 -5.25
CA GLU A 262 0.07 5.98 -5.14
C GLU A 262 -0.18 5.33 -6.51
N TYR A 263 -0.45 6.11 -7.55
CA TYR A 263 -0.58 5.58 -8.91
C TYR A 263 0.76 5.14 -9.51
N LEU A 264 1.80 5.95 -9.40
CA LEU A 264 3.09 5.67 -10.01
C LEU A 264 3.88 4.56 -9.31
N LEU A 265 3.61 4.29 -8.03
CA LEU A 265 4.25 3.20 -7.31
C LEU A 265 3.76 1.81 -7.72
N TYR A 266 2.62 1.70 -8.42
CA TYR A 266 2.13 0.40 -8.90
C TYR A 266 3.03 -0.20 -9.99
N PRO A 267 3.33 0.50 -11.10
CA PRO A 267 4.35 0.06 -12.07
C PRO A 267 5.70 -0.31 -11.45
N VAL A 268 6.15 0.43 -10.43
CA VAL A 268 7.40 0.12 -9.70
C VAL A 268 7.24 -1.19 -8.90
N ALA A 269 6.11 -1.39 -8.22
CA ALA A 269 5.84 -2.59 -7.43
C ALA A 269 5.78 -3.85 -8.31
N LEU A 270 5.18 -3.74 -9.50
CA LEU A 270 5.18 -4.82 -10.48
C LEU A 270 6.62 -5.11 -10.95
N ALA A 271 7.37 -4.07 -11.33
CA ALA A 271 8.74 -4.24 -11.82
C ALA A 271 9.69 -4.93 -10.82
N SER A 272 9.51 -4.71 -9.52
CA SER A 272 10.35 -5.32 -8.48
C SER A 272 9.79 -6.65 -7.95
N GLY A 273 8.46 -6.77 -7.92
CA GLY A 273 7.76 -7.81 -7.17
C GLY A 273 7.16 -8.91 -8.03
N THR A 274 7.12 -8.73 -9.35
CA THR A 274 6.42 -9.63 -10.27
C THR A 274 7.16 -9.80 -11.60
N ASP A 275 6.78 -10.84 -12.35
CA ASP A 275 7.13 -11.07 -13.76
C ASP A 275 6.05 -10.53 -14.71
N MET A 276 5.13 -9.70 -14.22
CA MET A 276 4.01 -9.16 -14.99
C MET A 276 4.45 -7.97 -15.86
N ASN A 277 3.59 -7.56 -16.80
CA ASN A 277 3.78 -6.28 -17.48
C ASN A 277 3.75 -5.16 -16.44
N THR A 278 4.73 -4.28 -16.45
CA THR A 278 4.87 -3.18 -15.48
C THR A 278 4.01 -1.97 -15.81
N HIS A 279 3.39 -1.94 -17.00
CA HIS A 279 2.59 -0.83 -17.52
C HIS A 279 3.34 0.48 -17.75
N TRP A 280 4.68 0.51 -17.60
CA TRP A 280 5.47 1.72 -17.90
C TRP A 280 5.35 2.18 -19.36
N ASN A 281 5.09 1.25 -20.28
CA ASN A 281 4.86 1.54 -21.69
C ASN A 281 3.44 2.02 -22.00
N GLU A 282 2.56 2.11 -21.00
CA GLU A 282 1.16 2.50 -21.17
C GLU A 282 0.91 3.97 -20.86
N THR A 283 1.89 4.70 -20.32
CA THR A 283 1.72 6.11 -19.91
C THR A 283 3.04 6.87 -19.86
N ASN A 284 3.00 8.16 -20.22
CA ASN A 284 4.11 9.11 -20.02
C ASN A 284 3.87 10.05 -18.83
N TRP A 285 2.80 9.83 -18.06
CA TRP A 285 2.34 10.75 -17.02
C TRP A 285 3.40 11.09 -15.96
N HIS A 286 4.32 10.16 -15.68
CA HIS A 286 5.45 10.41 -14.77
C HIS A 286 6.37 11.53 -15.27
N GLU A 287 6.65 11.62 -16.57
CA GLU A 287 7.42 12.73 -17.13
C GLU A 287 6.63 14.04 -17.07
N ASP A 288 5.34 13.96 -17.37
CA ASP A 288 4.48 15.13 -17.43
C ASP A 288 4.23 15.71 -16.04
N LEU A 289 4.14 14.86 -15.01
CA LEU A 289 4.11 15.28 -13.61
C LEU A 289 5.35 16.11 -13.26
N VAL A 290 6.54 15.68 -13.67
CA VAL A 290 7.79 16.43 -13.43
C VAL A 290 7.80 17.76 -14.20
N LYS A 291 7.38 17.76 -15.47
CA LYS A 291 7.28 18.98 -16.28
C LYS A 291 6.29 19.97 -15.64
N SER A 292 5.11 19.50 -15.25
CA SER A 292 4.07 20.27 -14.58
C SER A 292 4.57 20.89 -13.28
N GLN A 293 5.28 20.11 -12.46
CA GLN A 293 5.93 20.61 -11.24
C GLN A 293 6.91 21.74 -11.54
N LEU A 294 7.80 21.55 -12.51
CA LEU A 294 8.79 22.56 -12.89
C LEU A 294 8.13 23.85 -13.40
N HIS A 295 7.04 23.73 -14.17
CA HIS A 295 6.27 24.89 -14.65
C HIS A 295 5.49 25.59 -13.55
N SER A 296 5.17 24.88 -12.46
CA SER A 296 4.45 25.44 -11.32
C SER A 296 5.36 26.09 -10.29
N LEU A 297 6.69 25.93 -10.36
CA LEU A 297 7.62 26.50 -9.38
C LEU A 297 7.68 28.03 -9.46
N TYR A 298 7.62 28.67 -8.30
CA TYR A 298 7.98 30.07 -8.14
C TYR A 298 9.49 30.26 -8.38
N PRO A 299 9.96 31.47 -8.74
CA PRO A 299 11.38 31.72 -8.97
C PRO A 299 12.32 31.30 -7.82
N SER A 300 11.85 31.37 -6.56
CA SER A 300 12.65 30.92 -5.40
C SER A 300 12.77 29.40 -5.28
N ARG A 301 11.85 28.67 -5.93
CA ARG A 301 11.66 27.20 -5.84
C ARG A 301 11.18 26.70 -4.49
N ASP A 302 10.86 27.60 -3.56
CA ASP A 302 10.30 27.22 -2.25
C ASP A 302 8.78 27.04 -2.29
N TYR A 303 8.14 27.52 -3.37
CA TYR A 303 6.70 27.51 -3.55
C TYR A 303 6.32 26.96 -4.93
N VAL A 304 5.16 26.33 -5.00
CA VAL A 304 4.51 25.90 -6.24
C VAL A 304 3.18 26.63 -6.36
N SER A 305 2.83 27.03 -7.58
CA SER A 305 1.47 27.48 -7.90
C SER A 305 0.57 26.27 -7.76
N ASP A 306 -0.30 26.31 -6.76
CA ASP A 306 -1.33 25.30 -6.59
C ASP A 306 -2.61 25.77 -7.29
N ASN A 307 -3.19 24.84 -8.02
CA ASN A 307 -4.27 25.02 -8.95
C ASN A 307 -5.44 24.07 -8.61
N GLY A 308 -5.42 23.50 -7.40
CA GLY A 308 -6.40 22.54 -6.92
C GLY A 308 -7.83 23.04 -6.92
N SER A 309 -8.76 22.10 -6.84
CA SER A 309 -10.19 22.36 -6.77
C SER A 309 -10.49 23.29 -5.59
N GLU A 310 -10.98 24.49 -5.89
CA GLU A 310 -11.44 25.43 -4.87
C GLU A 310 -12.89 25.10 -4.53
N TYR A 311 -13.16 24.73 -3.28
CA TYR A 311 -14.53 24.49 -2.85
C TYR A 311 -15.26 25.83 -2.70
N ILE A 312 -16.26 26.07 -3.55
CA ILE A 312 -17.17 27.20 -3.37
C ILE A 312 -18.43 26.74 -2.67
N ASN A 313 -18.96 27.61 -1.81
CA ASN A 313 -20.23 27.39 -1.14
C ASN A 313 -21.33 27.07 -2.16
N GLN A 314 -22.21 26.12 -1.85
CA GLN A 314 -23.26 25.65 -2.76
C GLN A 314 -24.20 26.76 -3.26
N ASN A 315 -24.48 27.76 -2.42
CA ASN A 315 -25.31 28.90 -2.81
C ASN A 315 -24.59 29.81 -3.79
N VAL A 316 -23.27 29.99 -3.61
CA VAL A 316 -22.40 30.71 -4.54
C VAL A 316 -22.31 29.95 -5.87
N ALA A 317 -22.13 28.63 -5.85
CA ALA A 317 -22.14 27.80 -7.06
C ALA A 317 -23.46 27.94 -7.85
N LYS A 318 -24.61 27.88 -7.16
CA LYS A 318 -25.94 28.07 -7.76
C LYS A 318 -26.09 29.48 -8.34
N LEU A 319 -25.57 30.51 -7.66
CA LEU A 319 -25.61 31.89 -8.11
C LEU A 319 -24.75 32.08 -9.36
N LEU A 320 -23.50 31.61 -9.36
CA LEU A 320 -22.59 31.70 -10.50
C LEU A 320 -23.14 31.00 -11.74
N LYS A 321 -23.73 29.81 -11.56
CA LYS A 321 -24.42 29.09 -12.65
C LYS A 321 -25.59 29.89 -13.24
N ARG A 322 -26.37 30.60 -12.40
CA ARG A 322 -27.45 31.49 -12.87
C ARG A 322 -26.94 32.73 -13.57
N LEU A 323 -25.74 33.19 -13.23
CA LEU A 323 -25.08 34.33 -13.84
C LEU A 323 -24.28 33.97 -15.10
N PHE A 324 -24.29 32.70 -15.53
CA PHE A 324 -23.45 32.19 -16.63
C PHE A 324 -21.95 32.48 -16.43
N ILE A 325 -21.51 32.55 -15.18
CA ILE A 325 -20.10 32.67 -14.83
C ILE A 325 -19.59 31.25 -14.57
N GLU A 326 -18.71 30.78 -15.45
CA GLU A 326 -18.08 29.47 -15.32
C GLU A 326 -16.77 29.61 -14.53
N PHE A 327 -16.75 29.05 -13.32
CA PHE A 327 -15.50 28.77 -12.64
C PHE A 327 -14.98 27.44 -13.18
N THR A 328 -13.81 27.46 -13.80
CA THR A 328 -13.20 26.26 -14.37
C THR A 328 -12.72 25.26 -13.31
N LYS A 329 -12.78 25.60 -12.00
CA LYS A 329 -12.08 24.85 -10.94
C LYS A 329 -12.83 24.65 -9.62
N SER A 330 -14.15 24.89 -9.58
CA SER A 330 -14.88 24.83 -8.30
C SER A 330 -15.84 23.65 -8.16
N ARG A 331 -15.67 22.83 -7.13
CA ARG A 331 -16.64 21.77 -6.72
C ARG A 331 -17.62 22.36 -5.69
N SER A 332 -18.90 21.99 -5.77
CA SER A 332 -19.88 22.45 -4.77
C SER A 332 -19.70 21.66 -3.47
N HIS A 333 -19.41 22.33 -2.36
CA HIS A 333 -19.31 21.67 -1.06
C HIS A 333 -20.71 21.31 -0.52
N GLN A 334 -20.87 20.16 0.15
CA GLN A 334 -22.14 19.79 0.79
C GLN A 334 -22.41 20.52 2.12
N SER A 335 -21.40 21.22 2.68
CA SER A 335 -21.61 22.08 3.85
C SER A 335 -22.00 23.51 3.44
N ASN A 336 -22.77 24.16 4.31
CA ASN A 336 -23.26 25.53 4.15
C ASN A 336 -22.27 26.60 4.65
N ASP A 337 -21.04 26.21 4.99
CA ASP A 337 -20.08 27.12 5.61
C ASP A 337 -19.55 28.18 4.63
#